data_AF-A0A069S9C9-F1
#
_entry.id   AF-A0A069S9C9-F1
#
_cell.length_a   1.000
_cell.length_b   1.000
_cell.length_c   1.000
_cell.angle_alpha   90.00
_cell.angle_beta   90.00
_cell.angle_gamma   90.00
#
_symmetry.space_group_name_H-M   'P 1'
#
loop_
_entity.id
_entity.type
_entity.pdbx_description
1 polymer ?
#
loop_
_entity_poly.entity_id
_entity_poly.type
_entity_poly.pdbx_seq_one_letter_code
_entity_poly.pdbx_strand_id
1 'polypeptide(L)'
;MAKIQNISEIHPTLGFTEFDIIEKYRKSFHESELGRLHSVFPFERMAKTMGLSEQRLGRRNIFSPSAKIALMVLKAYTGFSDRQL
;
A
#
# COMPACT_ATOMS: atom_id res chain seq x y z
N MET A 1 25.25 -7.61 28.85
CA MET A 1 25.13 -6.77 27.63
C MET A 1 25.70 -7.56 26.47
N ALA A 2 24.86 -8.03 25.55
CA ALA A 2 25.31 -8.77 24.36
C ALA A 2 25.72 -7.76 23.28
N LYS A 3 26.95 -7.89 22.77
CA LYS A 3 27.50 -7.02 21.74
C LYS A 3 26.78 -7.33 20.42
N ILE A 4 26.15 -6.33 19.80
CA ILE A 4 25.52 -6.47 18.48
C ILE A 4 26.62 -6.88 17.49
N GLN A 5 26.50 -8.10 16.94
CA GLN A 5 27.40 -8.60 15.90
C GLN A 5 27.09 -7.92 14.58
N ASN A 6 28.14 -7.68 13.78
CA ASN A 6 28.05 -7.03 12.49
C ASN A 6 27.19 -7.86 11.54
N ILE A 7 26.03 -7.34 11.14
CA ILE A 7 25.01 -8.03 10.33
C ILE A 7 25.30 -7.90 8.82
N SER A 8 26.58 -7.90 8.45
CA SER A 8 27.04 -7.76 7.06
C SER A 8 26.59 -8.89 6.13
N GLU A 9 26.08 -10.00 6.69
CA GLU A 9 25.54 -11.15 5.94
C GLU A 9 24.05 -11.02 5.62
N ILE A 10 23.35 -9.99 6.12
CA ILE A 10 21.97 -9.71 5.70
C ILE A 10 22.02 -9.09 4.30
N HIS A 11 22.03 -9.95 3.29
CA HIS A 11 21.77 -9.53 1.92
C HIS A 11 20.28 -9.21 1.77
N PRO A 12 19.92 -8.04 1.19
CA PRO A 12 18.54 -7.75 0.86
C PRO A 12 18.01 -8.89 -0.02
N THR A 13 16.96 -9.57 0.43
CA THR A 13 16.25 -10.56 -0.39
C THR A 13 15.41 -9.89 -1.47
N LEU A 14 15.25 -8.56 -1.38
CA LEU A 14 14.59 -7.75 -2.38
C LEU A 14 15.50 -7.61 -3.61
N GLY A 15 14.96 -7.83 -4.80
CA GLY A 15 15.69 -7.69 -6.08
C GLY A 15 16.10 -6.24 -6.42
N PHE A 16 16.17 -5.34 -5.45
CA PHE A 16 16.37 -3.91 -5.63
C PHE A 16 17.43 -3.37 -4.68
N THR A 17 18.24 -2.44 -5.19
CA THR A 17 19.20 -1.63 -4.44
C THR A 17 18.46 -0.60 -3.58
N GLU A 18 19.05 -0.22 -2.43
CA GLU A 18 18.44 0.75 -1.50
C GLU A 18 18.16 2.12 -2.15
N PHE A 19 18.99 2.53 -3.09
CA PHE A 19 18.87 3.81 -3.80
C PHE A 19 17.70 3.86 -4.79
N ASP A 20 17.33 2.72 -5.38
CA ASP A 20 16.32 2.67 -6.46
C ASP A 20 15.02 2.01 -5.99
N ILE A 21 14.90 1.73 -4.69
CA ILE A 21 13.83 0.88 -4.16
C ILE A 21 12.44 1.44 -4.51
N ILE A 22 12.24 2.75 -4.45
CA ILE A 22 10.94 3.38 -4.73
C ILE A 22 10.58 3.24 -6.21
N GLU A 23 11.50 3.56 -7.12
CA GLU A 23 11.23 3.49 -8.55
C GLU A 23 11.02 2.04 -9.01
N LYS A 24 11.91 1.14 -8.59
CA LYS A 24 11.81 -0.27 -8.95
C LYS A 24 10.58 -0.94 -8.34
N TYR A 25 10.21 -0.57 -7.10
CA TYR A 25 8.96 -1.03 -6.48
C TYR A 25 7.74 -0.52 -7.25
N ARG A 26 7.71 0.76 -7.64
CA ARG A 26 6.60 1.29 -8.44
C ARG A 26 6.46 0.56 -9.77
N LYS A 27 7.57 0.27 -10.45
CA LYS A 27 7.56 -0.49 -11.70
C LYS A 27 7.04 -1.91 -11.49
N SER A 28 7.60 -2.63 -10.52
CA SER A 28 7.20 -4.01 -10.22
C SER A 28 5.75 -4.11 -9.73
N PHE A 29 5.26 -3.10 -9.02
CA PHE A 29 3.86 -3.03 -8.60
C PHE A 29 2.92 -3.07 -9.81
N HIS A 30 3.16 -2.26 -10.85
CA HIS A 30 2.29 -2.25 -12.03
C HIS A 30 2.29 -3.58 -12.82
N GLU A 31 3.41 -4.32 -12.76
CA GLU A 31 3.53 -5.65 -13.38
C GLU A 31 2.90 -6.76 -12.53
N SER A 32 2.69 -6.52 -11.23
CA SER A 32 2.10 -7.48 -10.30
C SER A 32 0.59 -7.68 -10.54
N GLU A 33 0.05 -8.79 -10.01
CA GLU A 33 -1.39 -9.04 -10.01
C GLU A 33 -2.19 -7.93 -9.31
N LEU A 34 -1.68 -7.44 -8.18
CA LEU A 34 -2.31 -6.36 -7.43
C LEU A 34 -2.30 -5.03 -8.22
N GLY A 35 -1.24 -4.75 -8.98
CA GLY A 35 -1.17 -3.59 -9.86
C GLY A 35 -2.14 -3.67 -11.04
N ARG A 36 -2.30 -4.87 -11.63
CA ARG A 36 -3.33 -5.12 -12.65
C ARG A 36 -4.73 -4.95 -12.10
N LEU A 37 -4.97 -5.35 -10.85
CA LEU A 37 -6.24 -5.09 -10.17
C LEU A 37 -6.43 -3.58 -9.93
N HIS A 38 -5.41 -2.89 -9.44
CA HIS A 38 -5.45 -1.44 -9.25
C HIS A 38 -5.78 -0.69 -10.55
N SER A 39 -5.26 -1.11 -11.71
CA SER A 39 -5.50 -0.40 -12.98
C SER A 39 -6.94 -0.51 -13.50
N VAL A 40 -7.70 -1.53 -13.09
CA VAL A 40 -9.09 -1.73 -13.55
C VAL A 40 -10.14 -1.22 -12.56
N PHE A 41 -9.75 -0.94 -11.30
CA PHE A 41 -10.70 -0.55 -10.26
C PHE A 41 -11.14 0.92 -10.40
N PRO A 42 -12.45 1.21 -10.42
CA PRO A 42 -12.95 2.57 -10.57
C PRO A 42 -12.99 3.33 -9.23
N PHE A 43 -11.83 3.51 -8.59
CA PHE A 43 -11.72 4.02 -7.21
C PHE A 43 -12.44 5.35 -6.97
N GLU A 44 -12.30 6.33 -7.87
CA GLU A 44 -12.96 7.63 -7.72
C GLU A 44 -14.48 7.52 -7.80
N ARG A 45 -14.99 6.68 -8.71
CA ARG A 45 -16.43 6.48 -8.87
C ARG A 45 -17.00 5.81 -7.62
N MET A 46 -16.31 4.80 -7.10
CA MET A 46 -16.69 4.13 -5.85
C MET A 46 -16.67 5.10 -4.68
N ALA A 47 -15.61 5.90 -4.55
CA ALA A 47 -15.51 6.90 -3.49
C ALA A 47 -16.69 7.88 -3.53
N LYS A 48 -17.06 8.38 -4.72
CA LYS A 48 -18.23 9.24 -4.92
C LYS A 48 -19.54 8.54 -4.57
N THR A 49 -19.74 7.30 -5.04
CA THR A 49 -20.96 6.52 -4.75
C THR A 49 -21.11 6.22 -3.26
N MET A 50 -20.00 6.03 -2.54
CA MET A 50 -19.99 5.83 -1.09
C MET A 50 -20.05 7.14 -0.28
N GLY A 51 -20.18 8.29 -0.94
CA GLY A 51 -20.24 9.60 -0.27
C GLY A 51 -18.91 10.03 0.37
N LEU A 52 -17.79 9.41 0.00
CA LEU A 52 -16.48 9.81 0.48
C LEU A 52 -16.03 11.08 -0.23
N SER A 53 -15.64 12.08 0.57
CA SER A 53 -15.14 13.35 0.07
C SER A 53 -13.93 13.81 0.86
N GLU A 54 -13.16 14.72 0.27
CA GLU A 54 -12.08 15.37 0.98
C GLU A 54 -12.67 16.25 2.08
N GLN A 55 -12.29 15.93 3.32
CA GLN A 55 -12.79 16.63 4.48
C GLN A 55 -12.11 18.00 4.61
N ARG A 56 -12.89 19.07 4.45
CA ARG A 56 -12.40 20.45 4.51
C ARG A 56 -12.34 21.01 5.94
N LEU A 57 -13.08 20.42 6.87
CA LEU A 57 -13.23 20.89 8.25
C LEU A 57 -12.94 19.77 9.25
N GLY A 58 -12.23 20.10 10.33
CA GLY A 58 -11.81 19.15 11.35
C GLY A 58 -10.47 18.48 11.03
N ARG A 59 -10.24 17.29 11.59
CA ARG A 59 -8.97 16.57 11.45
C ARG A 59 -8.75 16.17 9.98
N ARG A 60 -7.56 16.51 9.45
CA ARG A 60 -7.17 16.12 8.10
C ARG A 60 -7.08 14.60 8.00
N ASN A 61 -7.68 14.05 6.95
CA ASN A 61 -7.54 12.65 6.60
C ASN A 61 -6.11 12.39 6.09
N ILE A 62 -5.55 11.24 6.45
CA ILE A 62 -4.25 10.78 5.94
C ILE A 62 -4.40 10.24 4.50
N PHE A 63 -5.52 9.57 4.24
CA PHE A 63 -5.84 8.98 2.95
C PHE A 63 -6.93 9.78 2.24
N SER A 64 -6.76 9.98 0.93
CA SER A 64 -7.81 10.47 0.06
C SER A 64 -9.00 9.51 0.01
N PRO A 65 -10.20 9.95 -0.41
CA PRO A 65 -11.35 9.08 -0.65
C PRO A 65 -11.01 7.84 -1.48
N SER A 66 -10.29 8.00 -2.60
CA SER A 66 -9.88 6.88 -3.45
C SER A 66 -8.90 5.94 -2.74
N ALA A 67 -7.97 6.47 -1.96
CA ALA A 67 -7.02 5.65 -1.18
C ALA A 67 -7.74 4.84 -0.09
N LYS A 68 -8.80 5.38 0.53
CA LYS A 68 -9.65 4.61 1.47
C LYS A 68 -10.32 3.43 0.76
N ILE A 69 -10.85 3.63 -0.45
CA ILE A 69 -11.41 2.53 -1.25
C ILE A 69 -10.31 1.51 -1.61
N ALA A 70 -9.13 1.96 -2.05
CA ALA A 70 -8.01 1.08 -2.38
C ALA A 70 -7.60 0.20 -1.19
N LEU A 71 -7.57 0.75 0.03
CA LEU A 71 -7.33 -0.02 1.25
C LEU A 71 -8.44 -1.03 1.55
N MET A 72 -9.71 -0.67 1.34
CA MET A 72 -10.82 -1.61 1.49
C MET A 72 -10.70 -2.78 0.52
N VAL A 73 -10.36 -2.50 -0.73
CA VAL A 73 -10.15 -3.52 -1.77
C VAL A 73 -8.96 -4.40 -1.42
N LEU A 74 -7.84 -3.81 -1.00
CA LEU A 74 -6.65 -4.56 -0.56
C LEU A 74 -6.98 -5.49 0.61
N LYS A 75 -7.72 -4.99 1.60
CA LYS A 75 -8.17 -5.77 2.76
C LYS A 75 -9.04 -6.96 2.34
N ALA A 76 -9.98 -6.75 1.43
CA ALA A 76 -10.84 -7.81 0.90
C ALA A 76 -10.06 -8.83 0.07
N TYR A 77 -9.12 -8.37 -0.77
CA TYR A 77 -8.31 -9.21 -1.64
C TYR A 77 -7.34 -10.11 -0.87
N THR A 78 -6.69 -9.57 0.16
CA THR A 78 -5.68 -10.29 0.94
C THR A 78 -6.25 -11.10 2.09
N GLY A 79 -7.50 -10.86 2.49
CA GLY A 79 -8.06 -11.43 3.70
C GLY A 79 -7.45 -10.89 4.99
N PHE A 80 -6.64 -9.82 4.93
CA PHE A 80 -6.04 -9.14 6.10
C PHE A 80 -7.08 -8.35 6.89
N SER A 81 -8.05 -9.05 7.48
CA SER A 81 -8.88 -8.52 8.54
C SER A 81 -8.31 -8.96 9.88
N ASP A 82 -7.97 -7.99 10.74
CA ASP A 82 -7.62 -8.14 12.16
C ASP A 82 -8.76 -8.74 13.00
N ARG A 83 -9.32 -9.88 12.62
CA ARG A 83 -10.16 -10.68 13.50
C ARG A 83 -9.32 -11.53 14.47
N GLN A 84 -8.00 -11.56 14.30
CA GLN A 84 -7.07 -12.42 15.05
C GLN A 84 -5.89 -11.65 15.69
N LEU A 85 -5.91 -10.31 15.71
CA LEU A 85 -4.98 -9.49 16.51
C LEU A 85 -5.66 -8.96 17.76
#